data_AF-A0A528N1Z2-F1
#
_entry.id   AF-A0A528N1Z2-F1
#
_cell.length_a   1.000
_cell.length_b   1.000
_cell.length_c   1.000
_cell.angle_alpha   90.00
_cell.angle_beta   90.00
_cell.angle_gamma   90.00
#
_symmetry.space_group_name_H-M   'P 1'
#
loop_
_entity.id
_entity.type
_entity.pdbx_description
1 polymer ?
#
loop_
_entity_poly.entity_id
_entity_poly.type
_entity_poly.pdbx_seq_one_letter_code
_entity_poly.pdbx_strand_id
1 'polypeptide(L)' 'RITQRLNPRICRVVALPAPTEREKSQWYFQRYVPHLPAGGEIVLFDRSWYNRSGVERVMGFAEPDQVEEFFRDVPEFERM' A
#
# COMPACT_ATOMS: atom_id res chain seq x y z
N ARG A 1 -0.98 -3.07 21.95
CA ARG A 1 -0.88 -3.14 20.47
C ARG A 1 -2.27 -3.46 19.91
N ILE A 2 -2.66 -2.89 18.76
CA ILE A 2 -4.04 -3.01 18.21
C ILE A 2 -4.46 -4.49 18.06
N THR A 3 -3.63 -5.30 17.41
CA THR A 3 -3.94 -6.71 17.11
C THR A 3 -3.98 -7.64 18.33
N GLN A 4 -3.39 -7.25 19.46
CA GLN A 4 -3.34 -8.12 20.66
C GLN A 4 -4.71 -8.42 21.27
N ARG A 5 -5.72 -7.60 20.98
CA ARG A 5 -7.08 -7.74 21.53
C ARG A 5 -8.10 -8.12 20.44
N LEU A 6 -7.65 -8.47 19.24
CA LEU A 6 -8.49 -8.81 18.10
C LEU A 6 -8.35 -10.29 17.74
N ASN A 7 -9.39 -10.86 17.11
CA ASN A 7 -9.34 -12.23 16.63
C ASN A 7 -8.39 -12.31 15.41
N PRO A 8 -7.31 -13.11 15.45
CA PRO A 8 -6.33 -13.21 14.35
C PRO A 8 -6.90 -13.84 13.08
N ARG A 9 -8.06 -14.50 13.14
CA ARG A 9 -8.77 -14.99 11.95
C ARG A 9 -9.45 -13.89 11.15
N ILE A 10 -9.65 -12.72 11.78
CA ILE A 10 -10.37 -11.58 11.22
C ILE A 10 -9.43 -10.42 10.96
N CYS A 11 -8.46 -10.19 11.86
CA CYS A 11 -7.53 -9.08 11.78
C CYS A 11 -6.11 -9.55 11.44
N ARG A 12 -5.54 -9.00 10.37
CA ARG A 12 -4.14 -9.22 9.96
C ARG A 12 -3.40 -7.92 9.68
N VAL A 13 -2.07 -7.98 9.76
CA VAL A 13 -1.17 -6.88 9.42
C VAL A 13 -0.46 -7.19 8.10
N VAL A 14 -0.35 -6.20 7.24
CA VAL A 14 0.39 -6.25 5.98
C VAL A 14 1.58 -5.31 6.09
N ALA A 15 2.78 -5.86 6.00
CA ALA A 15 4.03 -5.12 6.01
C ALA A 15 4.84 -5.56 4.78
N LEU A 16 4.64 -4.89 3.65
CA LEU A 16 5.30 -5.26 2.40
C LEU A 16 6.78 -4.84 2.42
N PRO A 17 7.69 -5.71 1.97
CA PRO A 17 9.08 -5.33 1.75
C PRO A 17 9.21 -4.40 0.53
N ALA A 18 10.44 -3.94 0.28
CA ALA A 18 10.78 -3.23 -0.95
C ALA A 18 10.28 -4.00 -2.19
N PRO A 19 9.76 -3.31 -3.22
CA PRO A 19 9.23 -3.96 -4.41
C PRO A 19 10.34 -4.69 -5.18
N THR A 20 10.04 -5.89 -5.64
CA THR A 20 10.86 -6.66 -6.58
C THR A 20 10.89 -5.98 -7.96
N GLU A 21 11.86 -6.35 -8.81
CA GLU A 21 11.94 -5.80 -10.18
C GLU A 21 10.67 -6.03 -11.00
N ARG A 22 9.96 -7.15 -10.76
CA ARG A 22 8.67 -7.41 -11.39
C ARG A 22 7.57 -6.49 -10.85
N GLU A 23 7.52 -6.23 -9.56
CA GLU A 23 6.54 -5.31 -8.98
C GLU A 23 6.80 -3.85 -9.39
N LYS A 24 8.06 -3.48 -9.66
CA LYS A 24 8.41 -2.14 -10.17
C LYS A 24 7.92 -1.91 -11.61
N SER A 25 7.75 -2.97 -12.40
CA SER A 25 7.18 -2.87 -13.77
C SER A 25 5.67 -3.06 -13.81
N GLN A 26 5.04 -3.30 -12.67
CA GLN A 26 3.59 -3.37 -12.53
C GLN A 26 2.98 -2.00 -12.27
N TRP A 27 1.67 -1.93 -12.37
CA TRP A 27 0.93 -0.81 -11.83
C TRP A 27 1.18 -0.67 -10.32
N TYR A 28 1.44 0.54 -9.84
CA TYR A 28 1.92 0.78 -8.47
C TYR A 28 1.01 0.17 -7.38
N PHE A 29 -0.31 0.30 -7.55
CA PHE A 29 -1.29 -0.23 -6.59
C PHE A 29 -1.48 -1.75 -6.69
N GLN A 30 -1.05 -2.38 -7.78
CA GLN A 30 -1.30 -3.80 -8.07
C GLN A 30 -0.78 -4.72 -6.96
N ARG A 31 0.35 -4.39 -6.33
CA ARG A 31 0.89 -5.20 -5.23
C ARG A 31 0.10 -5.07 -3.93
N TYR A 32 -0.69 -4.01 -3.76
CA TYR A 32 -1.49 -3.77 -2.56
C TYR A 32 -2.90 -4.38 -2.67
N VAL A 33 -3.47 -4.42 -3.89
CA VAL A 33 -4.81 -4.95 -4.16
C VAL A 33 -5.06 -6.37 -3.62
N PRO A 34 -4.14 -7.34 -3.80
CA PRO A 34 -4.30 -8.70 -3.25
C PRO A 34 -4.42 -8.75 -1.72
N HIS A 35 -4.07 -7.67 -1.03
CA HIS A 35 -4.09 -7.59 0.41
C HIS A 35 -5.29 -6.82 0.96
N LEU A 36 -6.17 -6.26 0.13
CA LEU A 36 -7.39 -5.60 0.57
C LEU A 36 -8.30 -6.58 1.34
N PRO A 37 -9.09 -6.08 2.31
CA PRO A 37 -10.00 -6.93 3.10
C PRO A 37 -11.16 -7.42 2.24
N ALA A 38 -11.56 -8.67 2.47
CA ALA A 38 -12.90 -9.12 2.12
C ALA A 38 -13.93 -8.65 3.18
N GLY A 39 -15.22 -8.85 2.89
CA GLY A 39 -16.28 -8.52 3.84
C GLY A 39 -16.08 -9.20 5.20
N GLY A 40 -16.04 -8.40 6.26
CA GLY A 40 -15.84 -8.88 7.63
C GLY A 40 -14.38 -9.02 8.06
N GLU A 41 -13.40 -8.69 7.22
CA GLU A 41 -11.97 -8.68 7.57
C GLU A 41 -11.49 -7.29 8.01
N ILE A 42 -10.43 -7.26 8.81
CA ILE A 42 -9.69 -6.04 9.16
C ILE A 42 -8.24 -6.20 8.71
N VAL A 43 -7.80 -5.32 7.82
CA VAL A 43 -6.41 -5.31 7.35
C VAL A 43 -5.75 -4.01 7.79
N LEU A 44 -4.67 -4.15 8.57
CA LEU A 44 -3.84 -3.03 8.98
C LEU A 44 -2.58 -3.00 8.13
N PHE A 45 -2.38 -1.92 7.38
CA PHE A 45 -1.18 -1.71 6.59
C PHE A 45 -0.11 -1.01 7.44
N ASP A 46 0.97 -1.72 7.75
CA ASP A 46 2.20 -1.12 8.29
C ASP A 46 3.02 -0.58 7.12
N ARG A 47 2.80 0.72 6.86
CA ARG A 47 3.02 1.39 5.58
C ARG A 47 2.08 0.89 4.48
N SER A 48 1.83 1.76 3.51
CA SER A 48 0.86 1.51 2.44
C SER A 48 1.36 2.09 1.11
N TRP A 49 0.44 2.30 0.16
CA TRP A 49 0.70 3.01 -1.08
C TRP A 49 1.20 4.45 -0.87
N TYR A 50 0.98 5.05 0.31
CA TYR A 50 1.56 6.36 0.65
C TYR A 50 3.09 6.38 0.81
N ASN A 51 3.77 5.24 0.66
CA ASN A 51 5.23 5.24 0.52
C ASN A 51 5.69 6.11 -0.66
N ARG A 52 4.96 6.14 -1.78
CA ARG A 52 5.28 6.96 -2.96
C ARG A 52 5.39 8.45 -2.61
N SER A 53 4.39 8.98 -1.92
CA SER A 53 4.34 10.40 -1.51
C SER A 53 5.31 10.76 -0.38
N GLY A 54 5.78 9.76 0.37
CA GLY A 54 6.63 9.94 1.55
C GLY A 54 8.08 9.53 1.30
N VAL A 55 8.43 8.33 1.77
CA VAL A 55 9.82 7.85 1.77
C VAL A 55 10.41 7.74 0.37
N GLU A 56 9.63 7.32 -0.61
CA GLU A 56 10.15 7.10 -1.97
C GLU A 56 10.45 8.43 -2.67
N ARG A 57 9.61 9.46 -2.46
CA ARG A 57 9.89 10.84 -2.89
C ARG A 57 11.16 11.41 -2.25
N VAL A 58 11.29 11.29 -0.92
CA VAL A 58 12.40 11.91 -0.18
C VAL A 58 13.73 11.22 -0.47
N MET A 59 13.72 9.90 -0.63
CA MET A 59 14.93 9.10 -0.84
C MET A 59 15.30 8.94 -2.33
N GLY A 60 14.50 9.49 -3.26
CA GLY A 60 14.75 9.37 -4.70
C GLY A 60 14.49 7.97 -5.26
N PHE A 61 13.56 7.21 -4.67
CA PHE A 61 13.09 5.92 -5.20
C PHE A 61 11.88 6.06 -6.14
N ALA A 62 11.37 7.28 -6.27
CA ALA A 62 10.31 7.67 -7.19
C ALA A 62 10.77 8.89 -8.00
N GLU A 63 10.56 8.86 -9.30
CA GLU A 63 10.71 10.06 -10.13
C GLU A 63 9.60 11.07 -9.77
N PRO A 64 9.84 12.40 -9.90
CA PRO A 64 8.84 13.42 -9.61
C PRO A 64 7.49 13.16 -10.31
N ASP A 65 7.53 12.77 -11.58
CA ASP A 65 6.34 12.48 -12.39
C ASP A 65 5.52 11.31 -11.83
N GLN A 66 6.19 10.28 -11.29
CA GLN A 66 5.53 9.13 -10.67
C GLN A 66 4.83 9.52 -9.35
N VAL A 67 5.37 10.50 -8.64
CA VAL A 67 4.75 11.03 -7.42
C VAL A 67 3.52 11.87 -7.78
N GLU A 68 3.59 12.66 -8.84
CA GLU A 68 2.43 13.43 -9.35
C GLU A 68 1.33 12.51 -9.89
N GLU A 69 1.70 11.47 -10.64
CA GLU A 69 0.78 10.40 -11.06
C GLU A 69 0.11 9.74 -9.84
N PHE A 70 0.88 9.38 -8.82
CA PHE A 70 0.32 8.84 -7.58
C PHE A 70 -0.72 9.76 -6.93
N PHE A 71 -0.48 11.08 -6.87
CA PHE A 71 -1.44 12.01 -6.30
C PHE A 71 -2.73 12.15 -7.12
N ARG A 72 -2.68 11.90 -8.42
CA ARG A 72 -3.87 11.85 -9.29
C ARG A 72 -4.64 10.55 -9.08
N ASP A 73 -3.94 9.44 -8.93
CA ASP A 73 -4.55 8.11 -8.89
C ASP A 73 -5.07 7.71 -7.51
N VAL A 74 -4.39 8.11 -6.43
CA VAL A 74 -4.72 7.64 -5.06
C VAL A 74 -6.15 7.94 -4.63
N PRO A 75 -6.75 9.12 -4.90
CA PRO A 75 -8.13 9.38 -4.50
C PRO A 75 -9.12 8.50 -5.28
N GLU A 76 -8.81 8.20 -6.54
CA GLU A 76 -9.63 7.32 -7.38
C GLU A 76 -9.52 5.88 -6.88
N PHE A 77 -8.32 5.41 -6.57
CA PHE A 77 -8.08 4.09 -6.00
C PHE A 77 -8.80 3.87 -4.67
N GLU A 78 -8.84 4.89 -3.80
CA GLU A 78 -9.52 4.82 -2.50
C GLU A 78 -11.04 4.95 -2.59
N ARG A 79 -11.57 5.48 -3.71
CA ARG A 79 -13.01 5.66 -3.94
C ARG A 79 -13.68 4.40 -4.53
N MET A 80 -12.94 3.60 -5.29
CA MET A 80 -13.44 2.38 -5.96
C MET A 80 -13.83 1.28 -4.97
#